data_AF-W2TNI8-F1
#
_entry.id   AF-W2TNI8-F1
#
_cell.length_a   1.000
_cell.length_b   1.000
_cell.length_c   1.000
_cell.angle_alpha   90.00
_cell.angle_beta   90.00
_cell.angle_gamma   90.00
#
_symmetry.space_group_name_H-M   'P 1'
#
loop_
_entity.id
_entity.type
_entity.pdbx_description
1 polymer ?
#
loop_
_entity_poly.entity_id
_entity_poly.type
_entity_poly.pdbx_seq_one_letter_code
_entity_poly.pdbx_strand_id
1 'polypeptide(L)'
;ALESDRGLVYQLDQQKPFNEGRFVAIQLNFWTKTEVEIAFSTIHHGAKMNAEFEKELVKREQNFNRRFETSFKLGIKDDSGIEQRMAKVALSNMLGGIGYWHGSNRVQVTGASTTVTYGPHELFSAVPSRSFFPRGFLWDEGFHNILIRKFDPELSLEIIVSWLNTMSENGWIPREMILGVEA
;
A
#
# COMPACT_ATOMS: atom_id res chain seq x y z
N ALA A 1 -2.49 33.94 2.33
CA ALA A 1 -3.32 33.57 3.49
C ALA A 1 -4.52 34.50 3.52
N LEU A 2 -5.71 33.98 3.83
CA LEU A 2 -6.91 34.78 4.03
C LEU A 2 -7.13 34.96 5.54
N GLU A 3 -7.46 36.17 5.96
CA GLU A 3 -7.95 36.39 7.32
C GLU A 3 -9.36 35.81 7.46
N SER A 4 -9.63 35.19 8.60
CA SER A 4 -10.95 34.70 8.98
C SER A 4 -11.22 35.05 10.44
N ASP A 5 -12.47 34.92 10.87
CA ASP A 5 -12.89 35.10 12.27
C ASP A 5 -12.19 34.15 13.25
N ARG A 6 -11.41 33.18 12.75
CA ARG A 6 -10.64 32.19 13.51
C ARG A 6 -9.13 32.28 13.28
N GLY A 7 -8.64 33.37 12.70
CA GLY A 7 -7.22 33.60 12.40
C GLY A 7 -6.85 33.41 10.93
N LEU A 8 -5.56 33.25 10.66
CA LEU A 8 -5.01 33.12 9.31
C LEU A 8 -5.27 31.74 8.71
N VAL A 9 -5.91 31.70 7.53
CA VAL A 9 -6.16 30.49 6.75
C VAL A 9 -5.23 30.46 5.55
N TYR A 10 -4.43 29.40 5.43
CA TYR A 10 -3.62 29.14 4.24
C TYR A 10 -4.46 28.38 3.21
N GLN A 11 -4.47 28.84 1.97
CA GLN A 11 -5.20 28.21 0.88
C GLN A 11 -4.25 28.00 -0.31
N LEU A 12 -4.43 26.89 -1.02
CA LEU A 12 -3.83 26.69 -2.34
C LEU A 12 -4.18 27.89 -3.24
N ASP A 13 -3.20 28.36 -4.00
CA ASP A 13 -3.36 29.51 -4.88
C ASP A 13 -4.30 29.19 -6.06
N GLN A 14 -4.80 30.24 -6.73
CA GLN A 14 -5.90 30.16 -7.70
C GLN A 14 -5.68 29.12 -8.82
N GLN A 15 -6.77 28.46 -9.23
CA GLN A 15 -6.85 27.49 -10.33
C GLN A 15 -6.03 27.94 -11.55
N LYS A 16 -5.01 27.16 -11.92
CA LYS A 16 -4.43 27.25 -13.26
C LYS A 16 -5.45 26.71 -14.28
N PRO A 17 -5.48 27.23 -15.53
CA PRO A 17 -6.40 26.75 -16.54
C PRO A 17 -6.23 25.23 -16.76
N PHE A 18 -7.34 24.49 -16.86
CA PHE A 18 -7.38 23.01 -16.82
C PHE A 18 -6.59 22.31 -17.96
N ASN A 19 -6.19 23.07 -18.98
CA ASN A 19 -5.34 22.64 -20.09
C ASN A 19 -3.85 22.55 -19.72
N GLU A 20 -3.44 22.97 -18.52
CA GLU A 20 -2.06 22.91 -18.03
C GLU A 20 -1.89 21.92 -16.85
N GLY A 21 -2.12 20.62 -17.06
CA GLY A 21 -1.61 19.60 -16.14
C GLY A 21 -2.42 18.31 -16.03
N ARG A 22 -1.77 17.28 -15.47
CA ARG A 22 -2.38 15.99 -15.09
C ARG A 22 -2.51 15.81 -13.57
N PHE A 23 -2.18 16.85 -12.80
CA PHE A 23 -2.20 16.86 -11.34
C PHE A 23 -3.27 17.82 -10.84
N VAL A 24 -4.15 17.35 -9.95
CA VAL A 24 -5.20 18.15 -9.32
C VAL A 24 -5.05 18.00 -7.81
N ALA A 25 -4.86 19.12 -7.12
CA ALA A 25 -4.89 19.19 -5.67
C ALA A 25 -6.18 19.87 -5.22
N ILE A 26 -6.88 19.26 -4.25
CA ILE A 26 -8.12 19.80 -3.68
C ILE A 26 -7.88 20.04 -2.19
N GLN A 27 -8.12 21.26 -1.73
CA GLN A 27 -8.05 21.61 -0.31
C GLN A 27 -9.47 21.90 0.21
N LEU A 28 -9.87 21.20 1.27
CA LEU A 28 -11.12 21.43 1.98
C LEU A 28 -10.79 21.79 3.44
N ASN A 29 -11.23 22.96 3.88
CA ASN A 29 -11.01 23.44 5.24
C ASN A 29 -12.33 23.33 6.03
N PHE A 30 -12.35 22.50 7.07
CA PHE A 30 -13.53 22.27 7.91
C PHE A 30 -13.32 22.79 9.32
N TRP A 31 -14.41 23.24 9.96
CA TRP A 31 -14.40 23.88 11.27
C TRP A 31 -15.26 23.16 12.31
N THR A 32 -15.81 22.01 11.92
CA THR A 32 -16.73 21.16 12.68
C THR A 32 -16.41 19.70 12.39
N LYS A 33 -17.04 18.77 13.12
CA LYS A 33 -17.00 17.35 12.77
C LYS A 33 -17.60 17.18 11.37
N THR A 34 -16.81 16.66 10.45
CA THR A 34 -17.18 16.47 9.05
C THR A 34 -16.72 15.11 8.57
N GLU A 35 -17.51 14.52 7.70
CA GLU A 35 -17.19 13.30 6.97
C GLU A 35 -17.08 13.63 5.49
N VAL A 36 -16.08 13.05 4.82
CA VAL A 36 -15.83 13.26 3.41
C VAL A 36 -15.68 11.90 2.74
N GLU A 37 -16.53 11.63 1.75
CA GLU A 37 -16.43 10.46 0.90
C GLU A 37 -15.74 10.83 -0.42
N ILE A 38 -14.70 10.10 -0.79
CA ILE A 38 -14.06 10.18 -2.11
C ILE A 38 -14.38 8.89 -2.85
N ALA A 39 -15.08 9.02 -3.98
CA ALA A 39 -15.61 7.91 -4.73
C ALA A 39 -15.03 7.89 -6.15
N PHE A 40 -14.60 6.70 -6.59
CA PHE A 40 -14.10 6.46 -7.95
C PHE A 40 -15.03 5.50 -8.70
N SER A 41 -15.42 5.88 -9.91
CA SER A 41 -16.26 5.06 -10.79
C SER A 41 -15.60 4.91 -12.16
N THR A 42 -15.93 3.82 -12.85
CA THR A 42 -15.54 3.56 -14.23
C THR A 42 -16.77 3.45 -15.12
N ILE A 43 -16.57 3.37 -16.43
CA ILE A 43 -17.65 3.17 -17.41
C ILE A 43 -18.49 1.89 -17.15
N HIS A 44 -17.93 0.90 -16.45
CA HIS A 44 -18.58 -0.37 -16.17
C HIS A 44 -19.05 -0.50 -14.72
N HIS A 45 -18.49 0.29 -13.79
CA HIS A 45 -18.72 0.14 -12.36
C HIS A 45 -18.96 1.48 -11.69
N GLY A 46 -20.18 1.66 -11.18
CA GLY A 46 -20.53 2.79 -10.33
C GLY A 46 -19.87 2.70 -8.95
N ALA A 47 -19.63 3.84 -8.33
CA ALA A 47 -19.11 3.89 -6.97
C ALA A 47 -20.24 3.65 -5.96
N LYS A 48 -19.97 2.90 -4.89
CA LYS A 48 -20.87 2.77 -3.75
C LYS A 48 -20.61 3.94 -2.81
N MET A 49 -21.66 4.69 -2.46
CA MET A 49 -21.58 5.86 -1.58
C MET A 49 -22.64 5.81 -0.49
N ASN A 50 -22.49 6.59 0.57
CA ASN A 50 -23.44 6.71 1.67
C ASN A 50 -23.85 5.32 2.24
N ALA A 51 -25.15 5.04 2.33
CA ALA A 51 -25.68 3.79 2.86
C ALA A 51 -25.21 2.53 2.10
N GLU A 52 -24.90 2.64 0.80
CA GLU A 52 -24.36 1.51 0.04
C GLU A 52 -22.89 1.25 0.38
N PHE A 53 -22.12 2.31 0.63
CA PHE A 53 -20.76 2.20 1.12
C PHE A 53 -20.75 1.52 2.49
N GLU A 54 -21.57 2.00 3.42
CA GLU A 54 -21.67 1.44 4.78
C GLU A 54 -22.06 -0.04 4.77
N LYS A 55 -23.05 -0.40 3.95
CA LYS A 55 -23.46 -1.80 3.79
C LYS A 55 -22.32 -2.68 3.28
N GLU A 56 -21.54 -2.21 2.29
CA GLU A 56 -20.40 -2.96 1.77
C GLU A 56 -19.24 -3.00 2.77
N LEU A 57 -18.99 -1.93 3.51
CA LEU A 57 -17.96 -1.86 4.56
C LEU A 57 -18.21 -2.91 5.64
N VAL A 58 -19.40 -2.94 6.22
CA VAL A 58 -19.79 -3.93 7.25
C VAL A 58 -19.63 -5.36 6.72
N LYS A 59 -20.07 -5.60 5.48
CA LYS A 59 -19.94 -6.92 4.84
C LYS A 59 -18.47 -7.33 4.68
N ARG A 60 -17.59 -6.40 4.25
CA ARG A 60 -16.16 -6.66 4.06
C ARG A 60 -15.44 -6.89 5.39
N GLU A 61 -15.78 -6.13 6.42
CA GLU A 61 -15.25 -6.31 7.77
C GLU A 61 -15.61 -7.69 8.33
N GLN A 62 -16.87 -8.11 8.20
CA GLN A 62 -17.32 -9.44 8.63
C GLN A 62 -16.58 -10.56 7.88
N ASN A 63 -16.37 -10.39 6.56
CA ASN A 63 -15.64 -11.36 5.76
C ASN A 63 -14.17 -11.45 6.16
N PHE A 64 -13.51 -10.31 6.42
CA PHE A 64 -12.15 -10.26 6.94
C PHE A 64 -12.05 -11.01 8.28
N ASN A 65 -12.96 -10.70 9.22
CA ASN A 65 -12.99 -11.33 10.53
C ASN A 65 -13.19 -12.85 10.45
N ARG A 66 -14.08 -13.32 9.57
CA ARG A 66 -14.31 -14.76 9.35
C ARG A 66 -13.09 -15.44 8.75
N ARG A 67 -12.45 -14.83 7.76
CA ARG A 67 -11.25 -15.36 7.12
C ARG A 67 -10.09 -15.42 8.11
N PHE A 68 -9.90 -14.36 8.89
CA PHE A 68 -8.89 -14.30 9.94
C PHE A 68 -9.03 -15.46 10.93
N GLU A 69 -10.24 -15.67 11.46
CA GLU A 69 -10.47 -16.76 12.41
C GLU A 69 -10.26 -18.13 11.74
N THR A 70 -10.71 -18.29 10.50
CA THR A 70 -10.51 -19.54 9.73
C THR A 70 -9.02 -19.87 9.52
N SER A 71 -8.22 -18.85 9.21
CA SER A 71 -6.79 -18.97 8.94
C SER A 71 -5.96 -19.21 10.20
N PHE A 72 -6.24 -18.49 11.29
CA PHE A 72 -5.38 -18.46 12.47
C PHE A 72 -5.91 -19.28 13.66
N LYS A 73 -7.24 -19.46 13.76
CA LYS A 73 -7.94 -20.24 14.79
C LYS A 73 -7.52 -19.86 16.21
N LEU A 74 -7.48 -18.56 16.50
CA LEU A 74 -7.03 -18.04 17.80
C LEU A 74 -8.12 -18.14 18.87
N GLY A 75 -9.40 -18.07 18.49
CA GLY A 75 -10.51 -18.20 19.43
C GLY A 75 -10.61 -19.57 20.11
N ILE A 76 -10.00 -20.61 19.51
CA ILE A 76 -9.99 -21.99 20.04
C ILE A 76 -8.83 -22.19 21.04
N LYS A 77 -7.83 -21.32 21.04
CA LYS A 77 -6.58 -21.51 21.81
C LYS A 77 -6.61 -20.97 23.23
N ASP A 78 -7.76 -20.51 23.70
CA ASP A 78 -7.91 -19.76 24.95
C ASP A 78 -7.08 -18.45 24.98
N ASP A 79 -6.77 -17.90 23.79
CA ASP A 79 -6.08 -16.62 23.65
C ASP A 79 -7.02 -15.49 24.11
N SER A 80 -6.50 -14.59 24.94
CA SER A 80 -7.26 -13.46 25.47
C SER A 80 -7.82 -12.58 24.35
N GLY A 81 -8.95 -11.92 24.59
CA GLY A 81 -9.54 -10.98 23.61
C GLY A 81 -8.59 -9.83 23.22
N ILE A 82 -7.57 -9.53 24.04
CA ILE A 82 -6.52 -8.56 23.73
C ILE A 82 -5.54 -9.12 22.69
N GLU A 83 -5.08 -10.35 22.85
CA GLU A 83 -4.15 -11.00 21.91
C GLU A 83 -4.79 -11.17 20.53
N GLN A 84 -6.07 -11.54 20.47
CA GLN A 84 -6.80 -11.63 19.21
C GLN A 84 -6.88 -10.27 18.50
N ARG A 85 -7.12 -9.18 19.24
CA ARG A 85 -7.12 -7.82 18.67
C ARG A 85 -5.72 -7.43 18.19
N MET A 86 -4.69 -7.70 18.99
CA MET A 86 -3.30 -7.42 18.62
C MET A 86 -2.91 -8.16 17.33
N ALA A 87 -3.29 -9.43 17.21
CA ALA A 87 -3.01 -10.24 16.02
C ALA A 87 -3.71 -9.70 14.76
N LYS A 88 -4.97 -9.23 14.89
CA LYS A 88 -5.68 -8.55 13.79
C LYS A 88 -4.96 -7.27 13.37
N VAL A 89 -4.58 -6.42 14.33
CA VAL A 89 -3.83 -5.18 14.04
C VAL A 89 -2.49 -5.48 13.36
N ALA A 90 -1.76 -6.49 13.81
CA ALA A 90 -0.49 -6.88 13.21
C ALA A 90 -0.66 -7.32 11.74
N LEU A 91 -1.62 -8.19 11.46
CA LEU A 91 -1.92 -8.63 10.09
C LEU A 91 -2.41 -7.47 9.22
N SER A 92 -3.33 -6.64 9.72
CA SER A 92 -3.85 -5.49 8.98
C SER A 92 -2.75 -4.50 8.61
N ASN A 93 -1.79 -4.24 9.50
CA ASN A 93 -0.63 -3.39 9.18
C ASN A 93 0.31 -4.05 8.17
N MET A 94 0.53 -5.37 8.25
CA MET A 94 1.33 -6.10 7.26
C MET A 94 0.71 -5.98 5.86
N LEU A 95 -0.58 -6.28 5.74
CA LEU A 95 -1.30 -6.18 4.46
C LEU A 95 -1.38 -4.72 3.96
N GLY A 96 -1.55 -3.76 4.86
CA GLY A 96 -1.55 -2.33 4.54
C GLY A 96 -0.17 -1.77 4.18
N GLY A 97 0.90 -2.55 4.34
CA GLY A 97 2.24 -2.24 3.86
C GLY A 97 2.51 -2.75 2.44
N ILE A 98 1.61 -3.53 1.84
CA ILE A 98 1.76 -3.98 0.45
C ILE A 98 1.58 -2.79 -0.48
N GLY A 99 2.53 -2.63 -1.40
CA GLY A 99 2.54 -1.56 -2.38
C GLY A 99 2.91 -2.05 -3.76
N TYR A 100 2.92 -1.10 -4.70
CA TYR A 100 3.34 -1.30 -6.08
C TYR A 100 4.32 -0.18 -6.47
N TRP A 101 5.47 -0.57 -7.02
CA TRP A 101 6.51 0.35 -7.47
C TRP A 101 6.88 0.07 -8.92
N HIS A 102 7.27 1.11 -9.65
CA HIS A 102 7.75 1.00 -11.02
C HIS A 102 8.96 1.92 -11.21
N GLY A 103 10.04 1.39 -11.81
CA GLY A 103 11.23 2.18 -12.11
C GLY A 103 12.47 1.34 -12.34
N SER A 104 13.65 1.93 -12.24
CA SER A 104 14.93 1.24 -12.43
C SER A 104 15.82 1.39 -11.20
N ASN A 105 16.47 0.30 -10.82
CA ASN A 105 17.52 0.31 -9.80
C ASN A 105 18.83 0.89 -10.37
N ARG A 106 19.74 1.31 -9.48
CA ARG A 106 21.14 1.56 -9.82
C ARG A 106 22.00 0.43 -9.28
N VAL A 107 22.77 -0.21 -10.15
CA VAL A 107 23.57 -1.39 -9.81
C VAL A 107 25.03 -1.20 -10.20
N GLN A 108 25.96 -1.69 -9.38
CA GLN A 108 27.38 -1.69 -9.70
C GLN A 108 27.77 -3.07 -10.21
N VAL A 109 28.07 -3.18 -11.50
CA VAL A 109 28.49 -4.44 -12.13
C VAL A 109 30.02 -4.57 -12.05
N THR A 110 30.51 -5.79 -11.87
CA THR A 110 31.95 -6.09 -11.85
C THR A 110 32.62 -5.59 -13.14
N GLY A 111 33.66 -4.77 -13.01
CA GLY A 111 34.39 -4.19 -14.14
C GLY A 111 33.81 -2.90 -14.71
N ALA A 112 32.61 -2.47 -14.27
CA ALA A 112 32.08 -1.17 -14.63
C ALA A 112 32.75 -0.06 -13.80
N SER A 113 33.08 1.07 -14.42
CA SER A 113 33.61 2.25 -13.72
C SER A 113 32.53 3.05 -12.98
N THR A 114 31.26 2.88 -13.35
CA THR A 114 30.11 3.59 -12.78
C THR A 114 28.91 2.66 -12.62
N THR A 115 27.96 3.04 -11.76
CA THR A 115 26.68 2.34 -11.64
C THR A 115 25.90 2.39 -12.96
N VAL A 116 25.24 1.31 -13.31
CA VAL A 116 24.32 1.21 -14.46
C VAL A 116 22.88 1.05 -13.99
N THR A 117 21.92 1.34 -14.86
CA THR A 117 20.50 1.16 -14.59
C THR A 117 20.09 -0.30 -14.78
N TYR A 118 19.29 -0.83 -13.86
CA TYR A 118 18.73 -2.19 -13.93
C TYR A 118 17.19 -2.13 -13.88
N GLY A 119 16.55 -2.48 -14.99
CA GLY A 119 15.11 -2.35 -15.22
C GLY A 119 14.78 -1.69 -16.57
N PRO A 120 13.56 -1.13 -16.73
CA PRO A 120 12.56 -0.91 -15.70
C PRO A 120 11.96 -2.22 -15.16
N HIS A 121 11.60 -2.21 -13.89
CA HIS A 121 10.87 -3.28 -13.23
C HIS A 121 9.60 -2.73 -12.61
N GLU A 122 8.63 -3.62 -12.45
CA GLU A 122 7.46 -3.47 -11.61
C GLU A 122 7.62 -4.40 -10.42
N LEU A 123 7.31 -3.90 -9.22
CA LEU A 123 7.37 -4.71 -8.01
C LEU A 123 6.08 -4.54 -7.21
N PHE A 124 5.42 -5.64 -6.92
CA PHE A 124 4.31 -5.78 -5.99
C PHE A 124 4.80 -6.56 -4.77
N SER A 125 4.89 -5.89 -3.62
CA SER A 125 5.60 -6.41 -2.44
C SER A 125 5.09 -5.79 -1.14
N ALA A 126 5.23 -6.50 -0.02
CA ALA A 126 5.18 -5.87 1.29
C ALA A 126 6.44 -5.03 1.57
N VAL A 127 6.39 -4.21 2.62
CA VAL A 127 7.51 -3.40 3.10
C VAL A 127 7.77 -3.62 4.59
N PRO A 128 9.04 -3.56 5.05
CA PRO A 128 9.34 -3.69 6.48
C PRO A 128 8.74 -2.56 7.33
N SER A 129 8.71 -1.34 6.78
CA SER A 129 8.15 -0.17 7.47
C SER A 129 7.72 0.90 6.49
N ARG A 130 6.44 1.31 6.55
CA ARG A 130 5.91 2.40 5.71
C ARG A 130 6.61 3.75 5.94
N SER A 131 7.22 3.97 7.09
CA SER A 131 7.84 5.26 7.44
C SER A 131 9.34 5.32 7.17
N PHE A 132 10.05 4.20 7.36
CA PHE A 132 11.52 4.17 7.26
C PHE A 132 12.01 3.40 6.03
N PHE A 133 11.27 2.39 5.58
CA PHE A 133 11.67 1.47 4.53
C PHE A 133 10.49 1.18 3.58
N PRO A 134 9.91 2.17 2.89
CA PRO A 134 8.70 2.01 2.07
C PRO A 134 9.00 1.38 0.70
N ARG A 135 9.76 0.28 0.67
CA ARG A 135 10.18 -0.42 -0.55
C ARG A 135 10.50 -1.90 -0.28
N GLY A 136 10.68 -2.66 -1.34
CA GLY A 136 10.94 -4.10 -1.26
C GLY A 136 12.35 -4.44 -0.77
N PHE A 137 12.44 -5.37 0.18
CA PHE A 137 13.67 -6.00 0.62
C PHE A 137 13.54 -7.52 0.48
N LEU A 138 14.43 -8.12 -0.30
CA LEU A 138 14.29 -9.51 -0.76
C LEU A 138 14.21 -10.51 0.40
N TRP A 139 15.03 -10.31 1.43
CA TRP A 139 15.11 -11.24 2.56
C TRP A 139 13.96 -11.05 3.55
N ASP A 140 13.53 -9.80 3.81
CA ASP A 140 12.34 -9.49 4.62
C ASP A 140 11.08 -10.10 4.00
N GLU A 141 10.96 -10.08 2.67
CA GLU A 141 9.77 -10.55 1.96
C GLU A 141 9.48 -12.04 2.21
N GLY A 142 10.53 -12.84 2.44
CA GLY A 142 10.38 -14.22 2.88
C GLY A 142 9.62 -14.34 4.20
N PHE A 143 9.93 -13.49 5.19
CA PHE A 143 9.24 -13.46 6.48
C PHE A 143 7.82 -12.89 6.36
N HIS A 144 7.63 -11.86 5.54
CA HIS A 144 6.29 -11.32 5.24
C HIS A 144 5.36 -12.43 4.70
N ASN A 145 5.85 -13.22 3.74
CA ASN A 145 5.07 -14.27 3.10
C ASN A 145 4.76 -15.47 4.01
N ILE A 146 5.53 -15.72 5.08
CA ILE A 146 5.13 -16.72 6.08
C ILE A 146 3.79 -16.36 6.71
N LEU A 147 3.55 -15.07 6.97
CA LEU A 147 2.29 -14.58 7.51
C LEU A 147 1.22 -14.43 6.41
N ILE A 148 1.55 -13.75 5.31
CA ILE A 148 0.61 -13.45 4.22
C ILE A 148 0.03 -14.74 3.66
N ARG A 149 0.84 -15.76 3.35
CA ARG A 149 0.34 -17.02 2.76
C ARG A 149 -0.71 -17.72 3.62
N LYS A 150 -0.65 -17.57 4.95
CA LYS A 150 -1.59 -18.22 5.86
C LYS A 150 -2.97 -17.57 5.81
N PHE A 151 -3.01 -16.28 5.52
CA PHE A 151 -4.25 -15.54 5.32
C PHE A 151 -4.72 -15.62 3.87
N ASP A 152 -3.81 -15.39 2.93
CA ASP A 152 -4.07 -15.29 1.49
C ASP A 152 -2.94 -15.92 0.64
N PRO A 153 -3.08 -17.21 0.26
CA PRO A 153 -2.10 -17.91 -0.57
C PRO A 153 -1.97 -17.35 -1.99
N GLU A 154 -3.06 -16.86 -2.58
CA GLU A 154 -3.05 -16.31 -3.95
C GLU A 154 -2.27 -14.99 -3.98
N LEU A 155 -2.55 -14.09 -3.03
CA LEU A 155 -1.78 -12.86 -2.86
C LEU A 155 -0.29 -13.12 -2.63
N SER A 156 0.04 -14.13 -1.83
CA SER A 156 1.43 -14.54 -1.60
C SER A 156 2.12 -14.99 -2.90
N LEU A 157 1.41 -15.74 -3.76
CA LEU A 157 1.93 -16.16 -5.05
C LEU A 157 2.17 -14.96 -5.99
N GLU A 158 1.25 -14.00 -6.04
CA GLU A 158 1.42 -12.79 -6.84
C GLU A 158 2.67 -12.01 -6.44
N ILE A 159 2.92 -11.84 -5.13
CA ILE A 159 4.11 -11.18 -4.60
C ILE A 159 5.39 -11.95 -5.01
N ILE A 160 5.41 -13.28 -4.82
CA ILE A 160 6.58 -14.10 -5.17
C ILE A 160 6.88 -14.02 -6.67
N VAL A 161 5.85 -14.11 -7.51
CA VAL A 161 6.00 -13.97 -8.97
C VAL A 161 6.54 -12.59 -9.31
N SER A 162 6.04 -11.53 -8.66
CA SER A 162 6.55 -10.18 -8.89
C SER A 162 8.04 -10.04 -8.57
N TRP A 163 8.52 -10.62 -7.46
CA TRP A 163 9.96 -10.64 -7.15
C TRP A 163 10.79 -11.44 -8.16
N LEU A 164 10.31 -12.63 -8.56
CA LEU A 164 11.01 -13.48 -9.53
C LEU A 164 11.11 -12.82 -10.90
N ASN A 165 10.12 -12.01 -11.30
CA ASN A 165 10.16 -11.24 -12.55
C ASN A 165 11.26 -10.15 -12.56
N THR A 166 11.91 -9.87 -11.43
CA THR A 166 13.04 -8.92 -11.34
C THR A 166 14.41 -9.59 -11.39
N MET A 167 14.43 -10.91 -11.55
CA MET A 167 15.64 -11.72 -11.64
C MET A 167 16.36 -11.53 -12.97
N SER A 168 17.68 -11.37 -12.93
CA SER A 168 18.52 -11.28 -14.12
C SER A 168 18.75 -12.67 -14.75
N GLU A 169 19.30 -12.69 -15.97
CA GLU A 169 19.61 -13.93 -16.70
C GLU A 169 20.55 -14.89 -15.94
N ASN A 170 21.42 -14.36 -15.07
CA ASN A 170 22.31 -15.16 -14.23
C ASN A 170 21.73 -15.50 -12.84
N GLY A 171 20.43 -15.26 -12.62
CA GLY A 171 19.73 -15.64 -11.40
C GLY A 171 19.85 -14.63 -10.25
N TRP A 172 20.38 -13.44 -10.48
CA TRP A 172 20.54 -12.43 -9.43
C TRP A 172 19.28 -11.58 -9.27
N ILE A 173 18.88 -11.32 -8.02
CA ILE A 173 17.82 -10.39 -7.65
C ILE A 173 18.42 -9.32 -6.72
N PRO A 174 18.13 -8.02 -6.92
CA PRO A 174 18.57 -6.99 -6.00
C PRO A 174 18.05 -7.24 -4.57
N ARG A 175 18.93 -7.16 -3.58
CA ARG A 175 18.54 -7.34 -2.16
C ARG A 175 17.56 -6.28 -1.66
N GLU A 176 17.59 -5.10 -2.27
CA GLU A 176 16.80 -3.92 -1.95
C GLU A 176 16.38 -3.28 -3.27
N MET A 177 15.09 -3.00 -3.42
CA MET A 177 14.47 -2.56 -4.66
C MET A 177 14.10 -1.08 -4.57
N ILE A 178 14.97 -0.20 -5.08
CA ILE A 178 14.80 1.25 -5.11
C ILE A 178 14.37 1.63 -6.53
N LEU A 179 13.06 1.66 -6.77
CA LEU A 179 12.49 1.81 -8.11
C LEU A 179 11.90 3.21 -8.32
N GLY A 180 12.63 4.06 -9.05
CA GLY A 180 12.17 5.41 -9.39
C GLY A 180 12.58 6.47 -8.37
N VAL A 181 12.18 7.71 -8.61
CA VAL A 181 12.61 8.89 -7.83
C VAL A 181 11.86 9.07 -6.51
N GLU A 182 10.75 8.36 -6.33
CA GLU A 182 9.92 8.40 -5.12
C GLU A 182 10.35 7.35 -4.06
N ALA A 183 11.24 6.42 -4.42
CA ALA A 183 11.62 5.25 -3.62
C ALA A 183 12.94 5.40 -2.83
#